data_AF-A0A447XX80-F1
#
_entry.id   AF-A0A447XX80-F1
#
_cell.length_a   1.000
_cell.length_b   1.000
_cell.length_c   1.000
_cell.angle_alpha   90.00
_cell.angle_beta   90.00
_cell.angle_gamma   90.00
#
_symmetry.space_group_name_H-M   'P 1'
#
loop_
_entity.id
_entity.type
_entity.pdbx_description
1 polymer ?
#
loop_
_entity_poly.entity_id
_entity_poly.type
_entity_poly.pdbx_seq_one_letter_code
_entity_poly.pdbx_strand_id
1 'polypeptide(L)' 'MNLKRVLTPRLKKMGVTPSEALRLMLEYIADNERLPFKQTLLSDEDAELVEIVKERLRNPKPVRVTLDEL' A
#
# COMPACT_ATOMS: atom_id res chain seq x y z
N MET A 1 14.82 -19.32 -2.64
CA MET A 1 13.99 -19.75 -1.50
C MET A 1 12.75 -20.47 -2.01
N ASN A 2 12.47 -21.72 -1.60
CA ASN A 2 11.28 -22.43 -2.08
C ASN A 2 10.06 -22.04 -1.23
N LEU A 3 9.19 -21.21 -1.82
CA LEU A 3 8.04 -20.62 -1.12
C LEU A 3 7.05 -21.67 -0.63
N LYS A 4 6.77 -22.71 -1.43
CA LYS A 4 5.87 -23.81 -1.05
C LYS A 4 6.37 -24.51 0.22
N ARG A 5 7.67 -24.84 0.28
CA ARG A 5 8.27 -25.53 1.43
C ARG A 5 8.15 -24.73 2.73
N VAL A 6 8.19 -23.41 2.64
CA VAL A 6 8.18 -22.51 3.80
C VAL A 6 6.75 -22.15 4.23
N LEU A 7 5.83 -22.00 3.26
CA LEU A 7 4.46 -21.58 3.50
C LEU A 7 3.59 -22.70 4.09
N THR A 8 3.68 -23.93 3.55
CA THR A 8 2.82 -25.05 3.94
C THR A 8 2.84 -25.36 5.45
N PRO A 9 4.01 -25.42 6.14
CA PRO A 9 4.04 -25.65 7.58
C PRO A 9 3.42 -24.51 8.39
N ARG A 10 3.54 -23.26 7.92
CA ARG A 10 3.00 -22.07 8.62
C ARG A 10 1.49 -22.02 8.52
N LEU A 11 0.94 -22.26 7.32
CA LEU A 11 -0.51 -22.34 7.11
C LEU A 11 -1.12 -23.50 7.90
N LYS A 12 -0.46 -24.66 7.94
CA LYS A 12 -0.90 -25.80 8.76
C LYS A 12 -0.97 -25.47 10.25
N LYS A 13 -0.01 -24.72 10.80
CA LYS A 13 -0.05 -24.24 12.19
C LYS A 13 -1.22 -23.29 12.46
N MET A 14 -1.66 -22.55 11.44
CA MET A 14 -2.81 -21.65 11.52
C MET A 14 -4.15 -22.37 11.27
N GLY A 15 -4.14 -23.66 10.94
CA GLY A 15 -5.35 -24.41 10.60
C GLY A 15 -5.95 -24.04 9.24
N VAL A 16 -5.17 -23.43 8.34
CA VAL A 16 -5.63 -22.91 7.04
C VAL A 16 -4.93 -23.66 5.92
N THR A 17 -5.64 -23.97 4.84
CA THR A 17 -5.07 -24.54 3.61
C THR A 17 -4.54 -23.44 2.68
N PRO A 18 -3.59 -23.74 1.78
CA PRO A 18 -3.15 -22.77 0.77
C PRO A 18 -4.30 -22.23 -0.10
N SER A 19 -5.26 -23.08 -0.45
CA SER A 19 -6.42 -22.69 -1.25
C SER A 19 -7.34 -21.73 -0.52
N GLU A 20 -7.59 -21.94 0.78
CA GLU A 20 -8.38 -21.02 1.61
C GLU A 20 -7.68 -19.68 1.77
N ALA A 21 -6.37 -19.67 2.05
CA ALA A 21 -5.60 -18.44 2.17
C ALA A 21 -5.66 -17.59 0.89
N LEU A 22 -5.55 -18.24 -0.28
CA LEU A 22 -5.68 -17.55 -1.57
C LEU A 22 -7.10 -17.03 -1.82
N ARG A 23 -8.13 -17.81 -1.47
CA ARG A 23 -9.53 -17.39 -1.63
C ARG A 23 -9.83 -16.13 -0.81
N LEU A 24 -9.43 -16.11 0.46
CA LEU A 24 -9.60 -14.95 1.34
C LEU A 24 -8.87 -13.71 0.84
N MET A 25 -7.67 -13.88 0.27
CA MET A 25 -6.93 -12.77 -0.33
C MET A 25 -7.66 -12.19 -1.55
N LEU A 26 -8.19 -13.06 -2.42
CA LEU A 26 -8.92 -12.63 -3.61
C LEU A 26 -10.24 -11.94 -3.27
N GLU A 27 -10.98 -12.47 -2.29
CA GLU A 27 -12.20 -11.83 -1.75
C GLU A 27 -11.88 -10.44 -1.20
N TYR A 28 -10.82 -10.31 -0.40
CA TYR A 28 -10.39 -9.00 0.10
C TYR A 28 -10.11 -8.00 -1.03
N ILE A 29 -9.40 -8.41 -2.07
CA ILE A 29 -9.07 -7.53 -3.20
C ILE A 29 -10.32 -7.13 -3.96
N ALA A 30 -11.24 -8.07 -4.19
CA ALA A 30 -12.50 -7.81 -4.87
C ALA A 30 -13.36 -6.78 -4.12
N ASP A 31 -13.40 -6.86 -2.79
CA ASP A 31 -14.24 -5.99 -1.97
C ASP A 31 -13.59 -4.63 -1.65
N ASN A 32 -12.25 -4.54 -1.65
CA ASN A 32 -11.53 -3.37 -1.14
C ASN A 32 -10.65 -2.66 -2.19
N GLU A 33 -10.53 -3.21 -3.40
CA GLU A 33 -9.67 -2.72 -4.50
C GLU A 33 -8.20 -2.47 -4.09
N ARG A 34 -7.74 -3.14 -3.03
CA ARG A 34 -6.39 -3.00 -2.50
C ARG A 34 -5.89 -4.28 -1.86
N LEU A 35 -4.59 -4.36 -1.65
CA LEU A 35 -3.97 -5.51 -0.98
C LEU A 35 -4.21 -5.49 0.54
N PRO A 36 -4.33 -6.66 1.20
CA PRO A 36 -4.50 -6.78 2.65
C PRO A 36 -3.19 -6.60 3.43
N PHE A 37 -2.24 -5.87 2.86
CA PHE A 37 -0.98 -5.54 3.49
C PHE A 37 -0.90 -4.03 3.63
N LYS A 38 -0.24 -3.57 4.68
CA LYS A 38 0.15 -2.16 4.78
C LYS A 38 1.06 -1.90 3.59
N GLN A 39 0.56 -1.20 2.58
CA GLN A 39 1.44 -0.50 1.66
C GLN A 39 2.25 0.41 2.58
N THR A 40 3.55 0.16 2.71
CA THR A 40 4.43 1.13 3.36
C THR A 40 4.30 2.41 2.54
N LEU A 41 3.46 3.32 3.01
CA LEU A 41 3.03 4.57 2.35
C LEU A 41 4.16 5.61 2.19
N LEU A 42 5.40 5.22 2.43
CA LEU A 42 6.53 5.83 1.75
C LEU A 42 6.98 4.80 0.72
N SER A 43 6.29 4.73 -0.41
CA SER A 43 7.02 4.37 -1.62
C SER A 43 8.15 5.41 -1.79
N ASP A 44 9.26 5.06 -2.45
CA ASP A 44 10.33 6.05 -2.67
C ASP A 44 9.79 7.33 -3.35
N GLU A 45 8.72 7.18 -4.14
CA GLU A 45 7.96 8.27 -4.77
C GLU A 45 7.23 9.15 -3.73
N ASP A 46 6.51 8.57 -2.77
CA ASP A 46 5.85 9.33 -1.70
C ASP A 46 6.89 10.03 -0.78
N ALA A 47 8.07 9.43 -0.60
CA ALA A 47 9.16 10.02 0.15
C ALA A 47 9.70 11.29 -0.56
N GLU A 48 9.84 11.23 -1.87
CA GLU A 48 10.23 12.36 -2.71
C GLU A 48 9.19 13.49 -2.65
N LEU A 49 7.89 13.16 -2.71
CA LEU A 49 6.81 14.14 -2.58
C LEU A 49 6.85 14.86 -1.22
N VAL A 50 7.12 14.13 -0.12
CA VAL A 50 7.25 14.73 1.21
C VAL A 50 8.44 15.68 1.29
N GLU A 51 9.58 15.34 0.68
CA GLU A 51 10.75 16.24 0.64
C GLU A 51 10.47 17.52 -0.17
N ILE A 52 9.76 17.41 -1.30
CA ILE A 52 9.33 18.57 -2.08
C ILE A 52 8.41 19.48 -1.24
N VAL A 53 7.45 18.90 -0.50
CA VAL A 53 6.57 19.66 0.38
C VAL A 53 7.36 20.38 1.47
N LYS A 54 8.27 19.68 2.16
CA LYS A 54 9.14 20.28 3.17
C LYS A 54 9.95 21.45 2.60
N GLU A 55 10.48 21.30 1.39
CA GLU A 55 11.22 22.37 0.71
C GLU A 55 10.36 23.59 0.43
N ARG A 56 9.17 23.40 -0.15
CA ARG A 56 8.26 24.51 -0.48
C ARG A 56 7.74 25.23 0.76
N LEU A 57 7.55 24.51 1.87
CA LEU A 57 7.13 25.10 3.15
C LEU A 57 8.22 25.95 3.82
N ARG A 58 9.50 25.81 3.45
CA ARG A 58 10.57 26.70 3.95
C ARG A 58 10.41 28.14 3.44
N ASN A 59 9.86 28.31 2.24
CA ASN A 59 9.57 29.62 1.66
C ASN A 59 8.28 29.57 0.83
N PRO A 60 7.11 29.58 1.50
CA PRO A 60 5.84 29.39 0.84
C PRO A 60 5.50 30.60 -0.05
N LYS A 61 5.10 30.32 -1.31
CA LYS A 61 4.66 31.32 -2.30
C LYS A 61 3.19 31.07 -2.66
N PRO A 62 2.24 31.32 -1.76
CA PRO A 62 0.82 31.06 -2.03
C PRO A 62 0.30 32.04 -3.09
N VAL A 63 -0.48 31.53 -4.03
CA VAL A 63 -1.26 32.33 -4.99
C VAL A 63 -2.73 32.03 -4.74
N ARG A 64 -3.53 33.07 -4.52
CA ARG A 64 -4.98 32.91 -4.36
C ARG A 64 -5.58 32.75 -5.74
N VAL A 65 -6.31 31.65 -5.95
CA VAL A 65 -6.95 31.29 -7.22
C VAL A 65 -8.41 30.92 -7.00
N THR A 66 -9.23 31.13 -8.01
CA THR A 66 -10.62 30.65 -8.13
C THR A 66 -10.69 29.45 -9.08
N LEU A 67 -11.80 28.71 -9.08
CA LEU A 67 -11.95 27.54 -9.96
C LEU A 67 -11.92 27.89 -11.45
N ASP A 68 -12.38 29.09 -11.80
CA ASP A 68 -12.35 29.59 -13.19
C ASP A 68 -10.93 29.94 -13.67
N GLU A 69 -9.94 29.98 -12.76
CA GLU A 69 -8.53 30.31 -13.01
C GLU A 69 -7.60 29.07 -12.95
N LEU A 70 -8.16 27.87 -12.74
CA LEU A 70 -7.44 26.58 -12.74
C LEU A 70 -7.32 26.00 -14.16
#